data_AF-A0A1Q9K1Q2-F1
#
_entry.id   AF-A0A1Q9K1Q2-F1
#
_cell.length_a   1.000
_cell.length_b   1.000
_cell.length_c   1.000
_cell.angle_alpha   90.00
_cell.angle_beta   90.00
_cell.angle_gamma   90.00
#
_symmetry.space_group_name_H-M   'P 1'
#
loop_
_entity.id
_entity.type
_entity.pdbx_description
1 polymer ?
#
loop_
_entity_poly.entity_id
_entity_poly.type
_entity_poly.pdbx_seq_one_letter_code
_entity_poly.pdbx_strand_id
1 'polypeptide(L)'
;MKTPKQYTINLKNNIITKEMLVDCLFSVNKRAKNYRDQERSYREQHIDIYDTESKCRQKKEEYYSKKERLLTLLEPTCIHKETIFRKRKVKIYDWDECYDQLLMQNKFIYKSEYYDRELEREVCFGVRYEEEIIEKYYLFYDCGEVSFHSPIREDMLKKYDLEIIDLEGELHTIGKEISELVSVQFVNKVLEVIEGENYVFKEK
;
A
#
# COMPACT_ATOMS: atom_id res chain seq x y z
N MET A 1 22.17 9.87 9.68
CA MET A 1 22.44 8.80 10.67
C MET A 1 23.54 7.90 10.12
N LYS A 2 24.65 7.74 10.85
CA LYS A 2 25.65 6.71 10.50
C LYS A 2 25.15 5.40 11.09
N THR A 3 25.09 4.34 10.29
CA THR A 3 24.83 2.98 10.78
C THR A 3 25.69 2.74 12.03
N PRO A 4 25.09 2.34 13.18
CA PRO A 4 25.86 2.08 14.39
C PRO A 4 27.00 1.11 14.13
N LYS A 5 28.18 1.38 14.71
CA LYS A 5 29.35 0.49 14.55
C LYS A 5 29.02 -0.94 15.00
N GLN A 6 28.19 -1.06 16.04
CA GLN A 6 27.74 -2.33 16.58
C GLN A 6 27.02 -3.19 15.53
N TYR A 7 26.25 -2.60 14.63
CA TYR A 7 25.52 -3.33 13.61
C TYR A 7 26.45 -3.99 12.61
N THR A 8 27.56 -3.33 12.29
CA THR A 8 28.59 -3.89 11.41
C THR A 8 29.32 -5.05 12.09
N ILE A 9 29.57 -4.95 13.41
CA ILE A 9 30.19 -6.02 14.19
C ILE A 9 29.26 -7.24 14.28
N ASN A 10 27.98 -7.01 14.61
CA ASN A 10 26.98 -8.06 14.69
C ASN A 10 26.84 -8.80 13.36
N LEU A 11 26.75 -8.06 12.24
CA LEU A 11 26.62 -8.66 10.92
C LEU A 11 27.85 -9.48 10.51
N LYS A 12 29.07 -9.05 10.89
CA LYS A 12 30.29 -9.84 10.69
C LYS A 12 30.30 -11.16 11.45
N ASN A 13 29.58 -11.21 12.57
CA ASN A 13 29.41 -12.41 13.38
C ASN A 13 28.13 -13.18 13.01
N ASN A 14 27.48 -12.85 11.88
CA ASN A 14 26.21 -13.45 11.45
C ASN A 14 25.09 -13.33 12.49
N ILE A 15 25.07 -12.22 13.23
CA ILE A 15 24.02 -11.93 14.22
C ILE A 15 23.14 -10.81 13.67
N ILE A 16 21.83 -11.05 13.66
CA ILE A 16 20.80 -10.05 13.35
C ILE A 16 20.00 -9.79 14.63
N THR A 17 20.08 -8.59 15.18
CA THR A 17 19.26 -8.22 16.35
C THR A 17 17.92 -7.63 15.89
N LYS A 18 16.91 -7.68 16.76
CA LYS A 18 15.59 -7.06 16.50
C LYS A 18 15.73 -5.56 16.20
N GLU A 19 16.53 -4.83 16.98
CA GLU A 19 16.79 -3.40 16.76
C GLU A 19 17.36 -3.14 15.35
N MET A 20 18.37 -3.92 14.94
CA MET A 20 18.95 -3.85 13.59
C MET A 20 17.91 -4.09 12.51
N LEU A 21 17.06 -5.10 12.70
CA LEU A 21 16.02 -5.46 11.76
C LEU A 21 14.95 -4.36 11.66
N VAL A 22 14.49 -3.82 12.78
CA VAL A 22 13.50 -2.74 12.86
C VAL A 22 14.02 -1.48 12.18
N ASP A 23 15.29 -1.12 12.40
CA ASP A 23 15.91 0.00 11.72
C ASP A 23 16.00 -0.21 10.21
N CYS A 24 16.32 -1.44 9.76
CA CYS A 24 16.33 -1.79 8.35
C CYS A 24 14.92 -1.70 7.74
N LEU A 25 13.90 -2.22 8.43
CA LEU A 25 12.49 -2.16 8.03
C LEU A 25 12.01 -0.72 7.93
N PHE A 26 12.28 0.10 8.95
CA PHE A 26 11.93 1.52 8.97
C PHE A 26 12.59 2.25 7.80
N SER A 27 13.87 1.96 7.58
CA SER A 27 14.70 2.50 6.52
C SER A 27 14.13 2.23 5.11
N VAL A 28 13.75 0.99 4.80
CA VAL A 28 13.15 0.65 3.48
C VAL A 28 11.72 1.14 3.36
N ASN A 29 10.91 1.07 4.42
CA ASN A 29 9.51 1.50 4.41
C ASN A 29 9.39 3.00 4.11
N LYS A 30 10.25 3.83 4.73
CA LYS A 30 10.27 5.28 4.46
C LYS A 30 10.71 5.59 3.04
N ARG A 31 11.73 4.90 2.51
CA ARG A 31 12.15 5.08 1.10
C ARG A 31 11.06 4.64 0.12
N ALA A 32 10.39 3.52 0.37
CA ALA A 32 9.25 3.06 -0.43
C ALA A 32 8.13 4.11 -0.48
N LYS A 33 7.79 4.69 0.68
CA LYS A 33 6.79 5.78 0.78
C LYS A 33 7.22 7.03 0.02
N ASN A 34 8.49 7.43 0.07
CA ASN A 34 8.99 8.56 -0.70
C ASN A 34 8.87 8.33 -2.21
N TYR A 35 9.25 7.16 -2.72
CA TYR A 35 9.08 6.84 -4.14
C TYR A 35 7.62 6.73 -4.57
N ARG A 36 6.73 6.22 -3.69
CA ARG A 36 5.28 6.24 -3.91
C ARG A 36 4.74 7.66 -4.03
N ASP A 37 5.19 8.57 -3.16
CA ASP A 37 4.74 9.96 -3.16
C ASP A 37 5.28 10.71 -4.40
N GLN A 38 6.52 10.43 -4.82
CA GLN A 38 7.07 10.91 -6.08
C GLN A 38 6.30 10.38 -7.30
N GLU A 39 6.00 9.07 -7.36
CA GLU A 39 5.20 8.46 -8.43
C GLU A 39 3.85 9.17 -8.59
N ARG A 40 3.15 9.46 -7.46
CA ARG A 40 1.90 10.22 -7.48
C ARG A 40 2.09 11.62 -8.05
N SER A 41 3.13 12.33 -7.59
CA SER A 41 3.44 13.68 -8.06
C SER A 41 3.74 13.73 -9.57
N TYR A 42 4.41 12.71 -10.13
CA TYR A 42 4.67 12.64 -11.56
C TYR A 42 3.43 12.25 -12.38
N ARG A 43 2.54 11.40 -11.85
CA ARG A 43 1.28 11.06 -12.53
C ARG A 43 0.36 12.27 -12.71
N GLU A 44 0.45 13.24 -11.81
CA GLU A 44 -0.29 14.50 -11.89
C GLU A 44 0.30 15.47 -12.93
N GLN A 45 1.50 15.22 -13.45
CA GLN A 45 2.13 16.04 -14.48
C GLN A 45 1.67 15.64 -15.88
N HIS A 46 1.49 16.63 -16.76
CA HIS A 46 1.00 16.40 -18.12
C HIS A 46 2.02 15.74 -19.06
N ILE A 47 3.32 15.79 -18.77
CA ILE A 47 4.38 15.26 -19.64
C ILE A 47 5.48 14.63 -18.78
N ASP A 48 5.70 13.32 -18.95
CA ASP A 48 6.84 12.59 -18.37
C ASP A 48 7.85 12.19 -19.46
N ILE A 49 8.70 13.15 -19.84
CA ILE A 49 9.69 12.98 -20.91
C ILE A 49 10.72 11.88 -20.59
N TYR A 50 10.98 11.64 -19.29
CA TYR A 50 12.09 10.80 -18.83
C TYR A 50 11.65 9.46 -18.25
N ASP A 51 10.37 9.08 -18.41
CA ASP A 51 9.78 7.86 -17.84
C ASP A 51 10.06 7.75 -16.32
N THR A 52 9.92 8.90 -15.65
CA THR A 52 10.23 9.09 -14.23
C THR A 52 9.20 8.39 -13.36
N GLU A 53 7.92 8.40 -13.76
CA GLU A 53 6.87 7.68 -13.03
C GLU A 53 7.21 6.19 -12.92
N SER A 54 7.56 5.56 -14.05
CA SER A 54 7.92 4.14 -14.09
C SER A 54 9.17 3.84 -13.26
N LYS A 55 10.19 4.70 -13.31
CA LYS A 55 11.39 4.57 -12.47
C LYS A 55 11.08 4.67 -10.98
N CYS A 56 10.23 5.61 -10.59
CA CYS A 56 9.74 5.74 -9.21
C CYS A 56 8.94 4.49 -8.79
N ARG A 57 8.09 3.97 -9.68
CA ARG A 57 7.32 2.74 -9.44
C ARG A 57 8.23 1.53 -9.22
N GLN A 58 9.22 1.33 -10.08
CA GLN A 58 10.21 0.24 -9.92
C GLN A 58 10.97 0.36 -8.60
N LYS A 59 11.41 1.56 -8.23
CA LYS A 59 12.12 1.78 -6.95
C LYS A 59 11.21 1.55 -5.74
N LYS A 60 9.96 2.01 -5.80
CA LYS A 60 8.94 1.75 -4.78
C LYS A 60 8.75 0.25 -4.57
N GLU A 61 8.58 -0.51 -5.65
CA GLU A 61 8.41 -1.97 -5.62
C GLU A 61 9.66 -2.67 -5.08
N GLU A 62 10.87 -2.23 -5.48
CA GLU A 62 12.14 -2.74 -4.95
C GLU A 62 12.20 -2.61 -3.41
N TYR A 63 11.88 -1.43 -2.86
CA TYR A 63 11.92 -1.23 -1.41
C TYR A 63 10.81 -1.97 -0.66
N TYR A 64 9.60 -2.06 -1.23
CA TYR A 64 8.55 -2.89 -0.61
C TYR A 64 8.92 -4.38 -0.64
N SER A 65 9.53 -4.88 -1.72
CA SER A 65 10.03 -6.25 -1.76
C SER A 65 11.08 -6.53 -0.68
N LYS A 66 12.03 -5.60 -0.48
CA LYS A 66 12.99 -5.68 0.63
C LYS A 66 12.30 -5.68 2.00
N LYS A 67 11.27 -4.86 2.18
CA LYS A 67 10.49 -4.81 3.42
C LYS A 67 9.84 -6.16 3.69
N GLU A 68 9.16 -6.76 2.72
CA GLU A 68 8.48 -8.05 2.90
C GLU A 68 9.47 -9.16 3.24
N ARG A 69 10.65 -9.18 2.60
CA ARG A 69 11.73 -10.12 2.94
C ARG A 69 12.31 -9.93 4.35
N LEU A 70 12.33 -8.71 4.87
CA LEU A 70 12.75 -8.46 6.25
C LEU A 70 11.66 -8.87 7.25
N LEU A 71 10.38 -8.68 6.89
CA LEU A 71 9.25 -9.03 7.74
C LEU A 71 9.11 -10.55 7.96
N THR A 72 9.68 -11.40 7.11
CA THR A 72 9.65 -12.87 7.30
C THR A 72 10.35 -13.34 8.57
N LEU A 73 11.20 -12.50 9.18
CA LEU A 73 11.85 -12.78 10.47
C LEU A 73 10.97 -12.47 11.68
N LEU A 74 9.83 -11.82 11.46
CA LEU A 74 8.90 -11.41 12.50
C LEU A 74 7.57 -12.13 12.30
N GLU A 75 6.90 -12.41 13.42
CA GLU A 75 5.53 -12.89 13.39
C GLU A 75 4.56 -11.71 13.44
N PRO A 76 3.52 -11.69 12.59
CA PRO A 76 2.46 -10.70 12.69
C PRO A 76 1.65 -10.89 13.98
N THR A 77 1.27 -9.80 14.62
CA THR A 77 0.52 -9.77 15.88
C THR A 77 -0.98 -9.99 15.66
N CYS A 78 -1.53 -9.37 14.61
CA CYS A 78 -2.95 -9.47 14.24
C CYS A 78 -3.13 -9.11 12.77
N ILE A 79 -4.37 -9.21 12.28
CA ILE A 79 -4.77 -8.70 10.97
C ILE A 79 -5.55 -7.40 11.19
N HIS A 80 -5.11 -6.33 10.57
CA HIS A 80 -5.87 -5.09 10.52
C HIS A 80 -6.80 -5.05 9.31
N LYS A 81 -8.06 -4.69 9.54
CA LYS A 81 -9.07 -4.43 8.50
C LYS A 81 -9.33 -2.93 8.39
N GLU A 82 -9.12 -2.38 7.20
CA GLU A 82 -9.45 -1.00 6.85
C GLU A 82 -10.70 -1.01 5.97
N THR A 83 -11.77 -0.36 6.44
CA THR A 83 -13.02 -0.21 5.69
C THR A 83 -13.10 1.18 5.10
N ILE A 84 -13.09 1.28 3.78
CA ILE A 84 -13.11 2.54 3.04
C ILE A 84 -14.48 2.71 2.37
N PHE A 85 -15.17 3.79 2.72
CA PHE A 85 -16.43 4.16 2.11
C PHE A 85 -16.20 5.14 0.96
N ARG A 86 -16.44 4.73 -0.28
CA ARG A 86 -16.31 5.59 -1.46
C ARG A 86 -17.67 5.91 -2.05
N LYS A 87 -17.84 7.16 -2.46
CA LYS A 87 -18.97 7.57 -3.31
C LYS A 87 -18.43 7.81 -4.71
N ARG A 88 -18.90 7.03 -5.68
CA ARG A 88 -18.57 7.23 -7.09
C ARG A 88 -19.80 7.68 -7.86
N LYS A 89 -19.58 8.50 -8.89
CA LYS A 89 -20.64 8.88 -9.82
C LYS A 89 -20.77 7.77 -10.85
N VAL A 90 -21.97 7.22 -10.98
CA VAL A 90 -22.31 6.27 -12.03
C VAL A 90 -23.33 6.90 -12.99
N LYS A 91 -23.20 6.57 -14.27
CA LYS A 91 -24.20 6.88 -15.28
C LYS A 91 -25.12 5.67 -15.41
N ILE A 92 -26.42 5.91 -15.31
CA ILE A 92 -27.48 4.95 -15.58
C ILE A 92 -28.18 5.43 -16.83
N TYR A 93 -28.20 4.60 -17.85
CA TYR A 93 -28.74 4.90 -19.18
C TYR A 93 -30.21 4.49 -19.26
N ASP A 94 -30.93 5.06 -20.23
CA ASP A 94 -32.36 4.79 -20.44
C ASP A 94 -32.69 3.31 -20.70
N TRP A 95 -31.72 2.51 -21.15
CA TRP A 95 -31.85 1.09 -21.35
C TRP A 95 -31.57 0.24 -20.10
N ASP A 96 -31.00 0.82 -19.04
CA ASP A 96 -30.77 0.10 -17.79
C ASP A 96 -32.12 -0.14 -17.10
N GLU A 97 -32.39 -1.38 -16.70
CA GLU A 97 -33.70 -1.79 -16.13
C GLU A 97 -34.20 -0.91 -14.97
N CYS A 98 -33.26 -0.31 -14.22
CA CYS A 98 -33.57 0.53 -13.08
C CYS A 98 -33.81 2.02 -13.41
N TYR A 99 -33.61 2.44 -14.66
CA TYR A 99 -33.64 3.86 -15.06
C TYR A 99 -34.98 4.52 -14.74
N ASP A 100 -36.08 3.94 -15.23
CA ASP A 100 -37.42 4.48 -15.05
C ASP A 100 -37.81 4.60 -13.58
N GLN A 101 -37.51 3.56 -12.80
CA GLN A 101 -37.75 3.55 -11.36
C GLN A 101 -36.97 4.67 -10.66
N LEU A 102 -35.69 4.84 -10.99
CA LEU A 102 -34.85 5.90 -10.43
C LEU A 102 -35.30 7.29 -10.87
N LEU A 103 -35.79 7.42 -12.10
CA LEU A 103 -36.34 8.65 -12.65
C LEU A 103 -37.62 9.05 -11.89
N MET A 104 -38.56 8.12 -11.71
CA MET A 104 -39.81 8.35 -10.97
C MET A 104 -39.55 8.72 -9.51
N GLN A 105 -38.53 8.13 -8.88
CA GLN A 105 -38.13 8.43 -7.50
C GLN A 105 -37.27 9.70 -7.36
N ASN A 106 -36.98 10.40 -8.46
CA ASN A 106 -36.10 11.58 -8.51
C ASN A 106 -34.73 11.33 -7.84
N LYS A 107 -34.13 10.16 -8.11
CA LYS A 107 -32.87 9.71 -7.49
C LYS A 107 -31.61 10.14 -8.26
N PHE A 108 -31.77 10.84 -9.39
CA PHE A 108 -30.64 11.35 -10.18
C PHE A 108 -30.21 12.74 -9.71
N ILE A 109 -28.90 12.93 -9.60
CA ILE A 109 -28.25 14.22 -9.28
C ILE A 109 -28.33 15.16 -10.49
N TYR A 110 -28.11 14.59 -11.68
CA TYR A 110 -28.11 15.29 -12.95
C TYR A 110 -28.59 14.33 -14.03
N LYS A 111 -29.22 14.86 -15.08
CA LYS A 111 -29.73 14.10 -16.23
C LYS A 111 -29.30 14.80 -17.52
N SER A 112 -29.00 14.03 -18.55
CA SER A 112 -28.59 14.53 -19.86
C SER A 112 -28.99 13.56 -20.95
N GLU A 113 -28.79 14.00 -22.18
CA GLU A 113 -29.05 13.22 -23.38
C GLU A 113 -27.98 13.51 -24.44
N TYR A 114 -27.74 12.54 -25.32
CA TYR A 114 -26.91 12.71 -26.50
C TYR A 114 -27.43 11.83 -27.65
N TYR A 115 -27.14 12.22 -28.89
CA TYR A 115 -27.46 11.39 -30.04
C TYR A 115 -26.33 10.38 -30.30
N ASP A 116 -26.65 9.09 -30.18
CA ASP A 116 -25.73 8.00 -30.49
C ASP A 116 -25.85 7.63 -31.97
N ARG A 117 -24.74 7.75 -32.71
CA ARG A 117 -24.73 7.50 -34.16
C ARG A 117 -24.71 6.02 -34.52
N GLU A 118 -24.24 5.15 -33.63
CA GLU A 118 -24.22 3.70 -33.86
C GLU A 118 -25.59 3.10 -33.57
N LEU A 119 -26.27 3.59 -32.52
CA LEU A 119 -27.62 3.19 -32.17
C LEU A 119 -28.71 3.97 -32.94
N GLU A 120 -28.31 4.98 -33.72
CA GLU A 120 -29.17 5.90 -34.49
C GLU A 120 -30.32 6.51 -33.68
N ARG A 121 -30.11 6.76 -32.38
CA ARG A 121 -31.14 7.27 -31.47
C ARG A 121 -30.60 8.25 -30.44
N GLU A 122 -31.52 9.03 -29.87
CA GLU A 122 -31.25 9.77 -28.63
C GLU A 122 -31.13 8.79 -27.46
N VAL A 123 -30.08 8.99 -26.68
CA VAL A 123 -29.76 8.23 -25.48
C VAL A 123 -29.84 9.16 -24.29
N CYS A 124 -30.75 8.86 -23.37
CA CYS A 124 -30.87 9.58 -22.12
C CYS A 124 -30.06 8.88 -21.02
N PHE A 125 -29.47 9.64 -20.11
CA PHE A 125 -28.82 9.10 -18.92
C PHE A 125 -29.00 9.99 -17.70
N GLY A 126 -29.02 9.35 -16.53
CA GLY A 126 -29.03 9.98 -15.22
C GLY A 126 -27.75 9.65 -14.47
N VAL A 127 -27.21 10.61 -13.73
CA VAL A 127 -26.04 10.42 -12.88
C VAL A 127 -26.47 10.33 -11.43
N ARG A 128 -26.01 9.31 -10.70
CA ARG A 128 -26.21 9.20 -9.25
C ARG A 128 -24.92 8.82 -8.52
N TYR A 129 -24.92 8.97 -7.20
CA TYR A 129 -23.86 8.42 -6.36
C TYR A 129 -24.18 6.96 -6.06
N GLU A 130 -23.19 6.11 -6.22
CA GLU A 130 -23.17 4.78 -5.64
C GLU A 130 -22.15 4.73 -4.52
N GLU A 131 -22.56 4.10 -3.43
CA GLU A 131 -21.71 3.82 -2.29
C GLU A 131 -21.02 2.48 -2.55
N GLU A 132 -19.70 2.50 -2.47
CA GLU A 132 -18.84 1.34 -2.61
C GLU A 132 -18.10 1.16 -1.28
N ILE A 133 -18.23 -0.02 -0.68
CA ILE A 133 -17.49 -0.41 0.52
C ILE A 133 -16.30 -1.23 0.05
N ILE A 134 -15.10 -0.73 0.32
CA ILE A 134 -13.85 -1.41 0.00
C ILE A 134 -13.20 -1.83 1.30
N GLU A 135 -13.02 -3.13 1.47
CA GLU A 135 -12.29 -3.69 2.60
C GLU A 135 -10.85 -4.02 2.19
N LYS A 136 -9.89 -3.60 3.01
CA LYS A 136 -8.48 -3.96 2.83
C LYS A 136 -7.95 -4.60 4.09
N TYR A 137 -7.11 -5.62 3.91
CA TYR A 137 -6.55 -6.38 5.00
C TYR A 137 -5.04 -6.26 5.04
N TYR A 138 -4.48 -6.20 6.24
CA TYR A 138 -3.03 -6.06 6.44
C TYR A 138 -2.55 -6.94 7.59
N LEU A 139 -1.48 -7.70 7.39
CA LEU A 139 -0.72 -8.25 8.50
C LEU A 139 -0.07 -7.12 9.28
N PHE A 140 -0.32 -7.06 10.58
CA PHE A 140 0.22 -6.06 11.47
C PHE A 140 1.41 -6.62 12.27
N TYR A 141 2.51 -5.87 12.28
CA TYR A 141 3.72 -6.23 13.00
C TYR A 141 4.01 -5.13 14.03
N ASP A 142 3.80 -5.44 15.30
CA ASP A 142 4.19 -4.57 16.41
C ASP A 142 5.68 -4.74 16.72
N CYS A 143 6.44 -3.65 16.59
CA CYS A 143 7.87 -3.60 16.91
C CYS A 143 8.16 -2.60 18.05
N GLY A 144 7.17 -2.31 18.90
CA GLY A 144 7.30 -1.36 20.00
C GLY A 144 7.06 0.07 19.55
N GLU A 145 8.11 0.87 19.41
CA GLU A 145 7.98 2.29 19.04
C GLU A 145 7.48 2.52 17.60
N VAL A 146 7.66 1.51 16.74
CA VAL A 146 7.22 1.54 15.35
C VAL A 146 6.45 0.28 15.03
N SER A 147 5.57 0.39 14.04
CA SER A 147 4.81 -0.74 13.53
C SER A 147 4.80 -0.77 12.01
N PHE A 148 4.52 -1.95 11.47
CA PHE A 148 4.49 -2.19 10.04
C PHE A 148 3.22 -2.92 9.62
N HIS A 149 2.76 -2.62 8.41
CA HIS A 149 1.62 -3.27 7.78
C HIS A 149 2.09 -3.92 6.48
N SER A 150 1.71 -5.16 6.23
CA SER A 150 1.86 -5.82 4.94
C SER A 150 0.49 -6.15 4.34
N PRO A 151 0.14 -5.64 3.15
CA PRO A 151 -1.17 -5.87 2.56
C PRO A 151 -1.35 -7.34 2.19
N ILE A 152 -2.52 -7.89 2.53
CA ILE A 152 -2.93 -9.25 2.16
C ILE A 152 -4.30 -9.22 1.49
N ARG A 153 -4.53 -10.23 0.65
CA ARG A 153 -5.83 -10.43 0.01
C ARG A 153 -6.77 -11.18 0.96
N GLU A 154 -8.07 -10.96 0.80
CA GLU A 154 -9.10 -11.60 1.63
C GLU A 154 -9.05 -13.14 1.56
N ASP A 155 -8.75 -13.70 0.39
CA ASP A 155 -8.59 -15.15 0.19
C ASP A 155 -7.41 -15.75 0.97
N MET A 156 -6.47 -14.93 1.41
CA MET A 156 -5.31 -15.34 2.21
C MET A 156 -5.60 -15.33 3.73
N LEU A 157 -6.71 -14.74 4.19
CA LEU A 157 -7.02 -14.61 5.62
C LEU A 157 -7.04 -15.97 6.32
N LYS A 158 -7.62 -16.98 5.66
CA LYS A 158 -7.75 -18.35 6.20
C LYS A 158 -6.41 -19.05 6.44
N LYS A 159 -5.30 -18.51 5.94
CA LYS A 159 -3.95 -19.06 6.16
C LYS A 159 -3.35 -18.64 7.50
N TYR A 160 -3.94 -17.65 8.16
CA TYR A 160 -3.45 -17.09 9.40
C TYR A 160 -4.46 -17.36 10.51
N ASP A 161 -3.98 -17.91 11.62
CA ASP A 161 -4.76 -18.04 12.85
C ASP A 161 -4.56 -16.77 13.71
N LEU A 162 -5.03 -15.63 13.19
CA LEU A 162 -4.85 -14.31 13.78
C LEU A 162 -6.20 -13.59 13.90
N GLU A 163 -6.36 -12.82 14.98
CA GLU A 163 -7.53 -11.97 15.18
C GLU A 163 -7.57 -10.85 14.11
N ILE A 164 -8.78 -10.60 13.59
CA ILE A 164 -9.05 -9.47 12.69
C ILE A 164 -9.55 -8.30 13.53
N ILE A 165 -8.81 -7.20 13.51
CA ILE A 165 -9.11 -5.97 14.24
C ILE A 165 -9.45 -4.87 13.22
N ASP A 166 -10.63 -4.27 13.36
CA ASP A 166 -11.03 -3.11 12.56
C ASP A 166 -10.20 -1.88 12.96
N LEU A 167 -9.63 -1.20 11.96
CA LEU A 167 -8.95 0.06 12.16
C LEU A 167 -9.94 1.20 12.31
N GLU A 168 -9.72 2.04 13.33
CA GLU A 168 -10.43 3.30 13.50
C GLU A 168 -9.93 4.34 12.47
N GLY A 169 -10.39 4.19 11.23
CA GLY A 169 -10.12 5.12 10.13
C GLY A 169 -9.09 4.65 9.09
N GLU A 170 -8.74 5.56 8.17
CA GLU A 170 -7.82 5.27 7.06
C GLU A 170 -6.34 5.38 7.48
N LEU A 171 -5.51 4.50 6.91
CA LEU A 171 -4.05 4.53 7.11
C LEU A 171 -3.41 5.68 6.32
N HIS A 172 -3.38 6.87 6.92
CA HIS A 172 -2.64 8.01 6.37
C HIS A 172 -1.15 7.90 6.67
N THR A 173 -0.37 7.58 5.64
CA THR A 173 1.09 7.54 5.72
C THR A 173 1.72 8.43 4.66
N ILE A 174 2.73 9.20 5.03
CA ILE A 174 3.50 10.05 4.12
C ILE A 174 4.97 9.65 4.21
N GLY A 175 5.71 9.82 3.12
CA GLY A 175 7.15 9.89 3.12
C GLY A 175 7.70 10.87 4.14
N LYS A 176 8.92 10.64 4.62
CA LYS A 176 9.62 11.55 5.55
C LYS A 176 11.09 11.67 5.13
N GLU A 177 11.80 12.60 5.75
CA GLU A 177 13.22 12.77 5.55
C GLU A 177 14.00 11.47 5.82
N ILE A 178 14.93 11.15 4.91
CA ILE A 178 15.67 9.88 4.89
C ILE A 178 17.15 10.02 5.26
N SER A 179 17.60 11.25 5.54
CA SER A 179 18.99 11.60 5.88
C SER A 179 19.47 10.86 7.14
N GLU A 180 18.51 10.51 8.01
CA GLU A 180 18.73 9.78 9.24
C GLU A 180 18.42 8.29 9.16
N LEU A 181 18.31 7.68 7.99
CA LEU A 181 18.05 6.25 7.89
C LEU A 181 19.32 5.44 7.72
N VAL A 182 19.30 4.20 8.21
CA VAL A 182 20.30 3.18 7.88
C VAL A 182 20.50 3.11 6.35
N SER A 183 21.75 2.92 5.92
CA SER A 183 22.07 2.95 4.50
C SER A 183 21.47 1.76 3.75
N VAL A 184 21.09 1.97 2.49
CA VAL A 184 20.56 0.89 1.62
C VAL A 184 21.60 -0.21 1.42
N GLN A 185 22.88 0.15 1.37
CA GLN A 185 23.98 -0.80 1.29
C GLN A 185 24.02 -1.72 2.51
N PHE A 186 23.77 -1.20 3.71
CA PHE A 186 23.71 -2.02 4.91
C PHE A 186 22.50 -2.95 4.89
N VAL A 187 21.32 -2.44 4.51
CA VAL A 187 20.11 -3.27 4.37
C VAL A 187 20.33 -4.43 3.40
N ASN A 188 20.96 -4.18 2.25
CA ASN A 188 21.25 -5.24 1.28
C ASN A 188 22.16 -6.32 1.89
N LYS A 189 23.17 -5.95 2.68
CA LYS A 189 24.02 -6.93 3.37
C LYS A 189 23.27 -7.77 4.41
N VAL A 190 22.33 -7.15 5.14
CA VAL A 190 21.46 -7.89 6.07
C VAL A 190 20.61 -8.90 5.30
N LEU A 191 20.03 -8.47 4.18
CA LEU A 191 19.23 -9.32 3.31
C LEU A 191 20.03 -10.49 2.70
N GLU A 192 21.27 -10.27 2.29
CA GLU A 192 22.18 -11.32 1.80
C GLU A 192 22.45 -12.37 2.88
N VAL A 193 22.64 -11.94 4.13
CA VAL A 193 22.83 -12.83 5.28
C VAL A 193 21.56 -13.64 5.59
N ILE A 194 20.38 -13.01 5.47
CA ILE A 194 19.08 -13.70 5.64
C ILE A 194 18.88 -14.76 4.56
N GLU A 195 19.12 -14.42 3.28
CA GLU A 195 18.99 -15.35 2.14
C GLU A 195 20.00 -16.51 2.21
N GLY A 196 21.17 -16.26 2.78
CA GLY A 196 22.16 -17.31 3.01
C GLY A 196 21.82 -18.26 4.16
N GLU A 197 20.74 -18.00 4.91
CA GLU A 197 20.26 -18.76 6.08
C GLU A 197 21.31 -19.01 7.17
N ASN A 198 22.44 -18.31 7.11
CA ASN A 198 23.58 -18.47 8.02
C ASN A 198 23.61 -17.30 8.99
N TYR A 199 22.62 -17.25 9.89
CA TYR A 199 22.54 -16.22 10.92
C TYR A 199 21.85 -16.71 12.19
N VAL A 200 22.12 -15.99 13.29
CA VAL A 200 21.39 -16.11 14.54
C VAL A 200 20.55 -14.85 14.73
N PHE A 201 19.23 -15.02 14.73
CA PHE A 201 18.32 -13.94 15.07
C PHE A 201 18.22 -13.78 16.59
N LYS A 202 18.41 -12.56 17.07
CA LYS A 202 18.30 -12.21 18.49
C LYS A 202 17.16 -11.22 18.69
N GLU A 203 16.08 -11.71 19.29
CA GLU A 203 14.91 -10.88 19.56
C GLU A 203 15.11 -9.93 20.76
N LYS A 204 16.08 -10.22 21.62
CA LYS A 204 16.50 -9.44 22.80
C LYS A 204 18.02 -9.24 22.81
#